data_AF-A0A7V9SHY6-F1
#
_entry.id   AF-A0A7V9SHY6-F1
#
_cell.length_a   1.000
_cell.length_b   1.000
_cell.length_c   1.000
_cell.angle_alpha   90.00
_cell.angle_beta   90.00
_cell.angle_gamma   90.00
#
_symmetry.space_group_name_H-M   'P 1'
#
loop_
_entity.id
_entity.type
_entity.pdbx_description
1 polymer ?
#
loop_
_entity_poly.entity_id
_entity_poly.type
_entity_poly.pdbx_seq_one_letter_code
_entity_poly.pdbx_strand_id
1 'polypeptide(L)'
;MDAVRVSGRFRLNPFVEWILAVAFVAAALTIASMVVRGLDGSAAAGHPAPEPPAPPTVSVPASVPERAVSVQVLPLADGKEVRVGETASAVATRLGRAAESGRQEVDGSPHGERLTRFYEYAGSQFILVFEPRERHGEPYVAGIYLLSLIPNP
;
A
#
# COMPACT_ATOMS: atom_id res chain seq x y z
N MET A 1 -34.17 51.57 -23.11
CA MET A 1 -33.66 50.93 -21.88
C MET A 1 -32.57 49.98 -22.33
N ASP A 2 -31.32 50.44 -22.39
CA ASP A 2 -30.18 49.59 -22.71
C ASP A 2 -28.98 50.09 -21.92
N ALA A 3 -28.64 49.38 -20.86
CA ALA A 3 -27.38 49.55 -20.18
C ALA A 3 -26.80 48.19 -19.82
N VAL A 4 -25.47 48.16 -19.91
CA VAL A 4 -24.55 47.18 -19.32
C VAL A 4 -24.30 45.92 -20.14
N ARG A 5 -23.39 46.05 -21.09
CA ARG A 5 -22.18 45.19 -21.08
C ARG A 5 -20.94 46.04 -21.27
N VAL A 6 -20.40 46.55 -20.17
CA VAL A 6 -18.98 46.93 -20.14
C VAL A 6 -18.22 45.73 -19.61
N SER A 7 -17.81 44.85 -20.53
CA SER A 7 -16.80 43.85 -20.23
C SER A 7 -15.46 44.57 -20.05
N GLY A 8 -15.19 44.99 -18.80
CA GLY A 8 -13.89 45.52 -18.40
C GLY A 8 -12.83 44.44 -18.56
N ARG A 9 -12.18 44.41 -19.73
CA ARG A 9 -10.95 43.65 -19.93
C ARG A 9 -9.85 44.38 -19.18
N PHE A 10 -9.64 44.01 -17.92
CA PHE A 10 -8.45 44.41 -17.18
C PHE A 10 -7.23 43.89 -17.93
N ARG A 11 -6.54 44.77 -18.66
CA ARG A 11 -5.22 44.46 -19.23
C ARG A 11 -4.21 44.48 -18.09
N LEU A 12 -4.20 43.41 -17.30
CA LEU A 12 -3.11 43.15 -16.36
C LEU A 12 -1.83 43.07 -17.18
N ASN A 13 -0.78 43.74 -16.71
CA ASN A 13 0.54 43.68 -17.33
C ASN A 13 0.90 42.19 -17.56
N PRO A 14 1.32 41.75 -18.75
CA PRO A 14 1.59 40.33 -19.03
C PRO A 14 2.54 39.67 -18.02
N PHE A 15 3.40 40.45 -17.38
CA PHE A 15 4.23 39.99 -16.27
C PHE A 15 3.43 39.60 -15.01
N VAL A 16 2.39 40.35 -14.67
CA VAL A 16 1.47 40.05 -13.55
C VAL A 16 0.65 38.81 -13.87
N GLU A 17 0.19 38.66 -15.12
CA GLU A 17 -0.51 37.45 -15.57
C GLU A 17 0.39 36.22 -15.47
N TRP A 18 1.65 36.33 -15.90
CA TRP A 18 2.65 35.27 -15.74
C TRP A 18 2.91 34.91 -14.28
N ILE A 19 3.06 35.91 -13.39
CA ILE A 19 3.22 35.66 -11.95
C ILE A 19 2.01 34.92 -11.40
N LEU A 20 0.79 35.35 -11.78
CA LEU A 20 -0.44 34.72 -11.33
C LEU A 20 -0.55 33.27 -11.81
N ALA A 21 -0.17 33.00 -13.07
CA ALA A 21 -0.14 31.67 -13.64
C ALA A 21 0.86 30.76 -12.92
N VAL A 22 2.08 31.24 -12.66
CA VAL A 22 3.10 30.50 -11.91
C VAL A 22 2.64 30.22 -10.48
N ALA A 23 2.06 31.22 -9.80
CA ALA A 23 1.53 31.07 -8.46
C ALA A 23 0.39 30.04 -8.41
N PHE A 24 -0.50 30.06 -9.41
CA PHE A 24 -1.59 29.09 -9.52
C PHE A 24 -1.07 27.66 -9.73
N VAL A 25 -0.10 27.48 -10.64
CA VAL A 25 0.53 26.17 -10.88
C VAL A 25 1.26 25.68 -9.63
N ALA A 26 2.01 26.55 -8.95
CA ALA A 26 2.68 26.20 -7.70
C ALA A 26 1.67 25.77 -6.63
N ALA A 27 0.57 26.50 -6.45
CA ALA A 27 -0.49 26.13 -5.51
C ALA A 27 -1.11 24.77 -5.84
N ALA A 28 -1.43 24.52 -7.12
CA ALA A 28 -1.97 23.24 -7.56
C ALA A 28 -1.00 22.08 -7.31
N LEU A 29 0.30 22.26 -7.60
CA LEU A 29 1.34 21.27 -7.31
C LEU A 29 1.49 21.03 -5.81
N THR A 30 1.36 22.08 -5.00
CA THR A 30 1.43 21.96 -3.53
C THR A 30 0.28 21.12 -2.99
N ILE A 31 -0.95 21.37 -3.46
CA ILE A 31 -2.14 20.60 -3.10
C ILE A 31 -2.00 19.14 -3.57
N ALA A 32 -1.60 18.93 -4.84
CA ALA A 32 -1.38 17.60 -5.38
C ALA A 32 -0.32 16.83 -4.58
N SER A 33 0.78 17.50 -4.20
CA SER A 33 1.83 16.91 -3.37
C SER A 33 1.34 16.59 -1.96
N MET A 34 0.48 17.41 -1.35
CA MET A 34 -0.14 17.09 -0.06
C MET A 34 -1.07 15.88 -0.17
N VAL A 35 -1.82 15.73 -1.26
CA VAL A 35 -2.68 14.56 -1.46
C VAL A 35 -1.82 13.30 -1.59
N VAL A 36 -0.76 13.33 -2.41
CA VAL A 36 0.17 12.20 -2.56
C VAL A 36 0.87 11.88 -1.24
N ARG A 37 1.40 12.89 -0.54
CA ARG A 37 1.98 12.73 0.81
C ARG A 37 0.97 12.29 1.84
N GLY A 38 -0.31 12.61 1.68
CA GLY A 38 -1.39 12.14 2.55
C GLY A 38 -1.65 10.66 2.35
N LEU A 39 -1.50 10.16 1.12
CA LEU A 39 -1.59 8.73 0.81
C LEU A 39 -0.37 7.96 1.34
N ASP A 40 0.84 8.51 1.18
CA ASP A 40 2.07 7.92 1.73
C ASP A 40 2.15 8.05 3.26
N GLY A 41 1.64 9.15 3.80
CA GLY A 41 1.67 9.53 5.21
C GLY A 41 0.47 9.06 6.03
N SER A 42 -0.58 8.51 5.42
CA SER A 42 -1.66 7.84 6.17
C SER A 42 -1.19 6.53 6.82
N ALA A 43 -0.01 6.04 6.45
CA ALA A 43 0.74 5.03 7.22
C ALA A 43 1.46 5.61 8.46
N ALA A 44 1.49 6.94 8.62
CA ALA A 44 2.31 7.64 9.61
C ALA A 44 1.54 8.70 10.43
N ALA A 45 0.20 8.69 10.45
CA ALA A 45 -0.59 9.57 11.32
C ALA A 45 -0.60 9.07 12.78
N GLY A 46 0.55 9.16 13.44
CA GLY A 46 0.73 9.08 14.89
C GLY A 46 1.15 10.46 15.44
N HIS A 47 0.59 10.83 16.59
CA HIS A 47 0.69 12.11 17.29
C HIS A 47 2.10 12.75 17.42
N PRO A 48 2.21 14.08 17.61
CA PRO A 48 3.48 14.74 17.92
C PRO A 48 3.79 14.62 19.43
N ALA A 49 4.89 13.94 19.79
CA ALA A 49 5.60 14.08 21.07
C ALA A 49 7.00 13.43 20.95
N PRO A 50 8.00 13.88 21.74
CA PRO A 50 9.40 14.03 21.31
C PRO A 50 10.27 12.77 21.44
N GLU A 51 11.45 12.88 20.82
CA GLU A 51 12.61 11.96 20.84
C GLU A 51 12.56 10.82 19.80
N PRO A 52 13.55 10.71 18.89
CA PRO A 52 13.51 9.75 17.79
C PRO A 52 13.85 8.33 18.27
N PRO A 53 12.92 7.35 18.26
CA PRO A 53 13.31 5.97 18.24
C PRO A 53 13.67 5.59 16.80
N ALA A 54 14.65 4.71 16.66
CA ALA A 54 15.12 4.17 15.38
C ALA A 54 13.96 3.76 14.45
N PRO A 55 14.13 3.87 13.11
CA PRO A 55 13.09 3.50 12.15
C PRO A 55 12.57 2.08 12.45
N PRO A 56 11.25 1.84 12.38
CA PRO A 56 10.70 0.51 12.60
C PRO A 56 11.21 -0.39 11.49
N THR A 57 12.15 -1.27 11.83
CA THR A 57 12.52 -2.41 11.00
C THR A 57 11.25 -3.25 10.87
N VAL A 58 10.56 -3.15 9.73
CA VAL A 58 9.56 -4.14 9.35
C VAL A 58 10.33 -5.45 9.21
N SER A 59 10.40 -6.21 10.31
CA SER A 59 11.14 -7.47 10.37
C SER A 59 10.44 -8.45 9.43
N VAL A 60 10.99 -8.55 8.22
CA VAL A 60 10.66 -9.59 7.25
C VAL A 60 10.80 -10.93 7.99
N PRO A 61 9.76 -11.79 8.01
CA PRO A 61 9.85 -13.08 8.67
C PRO A 61 11.06 -13.86 8.15
N ALA A 62 11.77 -14.56 9.04
CA ALA A 62 12.94 -15.35 8.65
C ALA A 62 12.62 -16.41 7.59
N SER A 63 11.35 -16.83 7.52
CA SER A 63 10.80 -17.79 6.57
C SER A 63 10.62 -17.23 5.15
N VAL A 64 10.62 -15.91 4.98
CA VAL A 64 10.54 -15.26 3.67
C VAL A 64 11.94 -15.24 3.08
N PRO A 65 12.18 -15.88 1.91
CA PRO A 65 13.48 -15.85 1.28
C PRO A 65 13.93 -14.42 1.00
N GLU A 66 15.22 -14.11 1.18
CA GLU A 66 15.77 -12.77 0.96
C GLU A 66 15.53 -12.21 -0.45
N ARG A 67 15.24 -13.09 -1.42
CA ARG A 67 14.94 -12.75 -2.82
C ARG A 67 13.44 -12.60 -3.12
N ALA A 68 12.58 -12.68 -2.11
CA ALA A 68 11.15 -12.59 -2.32
C ALA A 68 10.73 -11.13 -2.53
N VAL A 69 9.88 -10.89 -3.53
CA VAL A 69 9.43 -9.54 -3.88
C VAL A 69 8.12 -9.24 -3.16
N SER A 70 8.08 -8.16 -2.39
CA SER A 70 6.86 -7.70 -1.71
C SER A 70 5.93 -6.97 -2.69
N VAL A 71 4.65 -7.35 -2.71
CA VAL A 71 3.63 -6.72 -3.56
C VAL A 71 2.38 -6.37 -2.75
N GLN A 72 1.68 -5.29 -3.16
CA GLN A 72 0.45 -4.85 -2.49
C GLN A 72 -0.79 -5.58 -3.02
N VAL A 73 -0.76 -5.97 -4.29
CA VAL A 73 -1.82 -6.70 -4.98
C VAL A 73 -1.18 -7.82 -5.77
N LEU A 74 -1.69 -9.04 -5.59
CA LEU A 74 -1.29 -10.21 -6.34
C LEU A 74 -2.43 -10.65 -7.28
N PRO A 75 -2.30 -10.42 -8.59
CA PRO A 75 -3.21 -11.01 -9.57
C PRO A 75 -2.94 -12.50 -9.72
N LEU A 76 -4.00 -13.30 -9.75
CA LEU A 76 -3.99 -14.74 -9.97
C LEU A 76 -4.46 -15.06 -11.39
N ALA A 77 -4.07 -16.23 -11.91
CA ALA A 77 -4.33 -16.65 -13.29
C ALA A 77 -5.81 -16.62 -13.70
N ASP A 78 -6.72 -16.81 -12.74
CA ASP A 78 -8.17 -16.90 -13.00
C ASP A 78 -8.88 -15.53 -12.93
N GLY A 79 -8.12 -14.43 -12.94
CA GLY A 79 -8.64 -13.06 -12.78
C GLY A 79 -9.03 -12.70 -11.34
N LYS A 80 -8.76 -13.59 -10.38
CA LYS A 80 -8.84 -13.31 -8.94
C LYS A 80 -7.64 -12.46 -8.54
N GLU A 81 -7.76 -11.70 -7.46
CA GLU A 81 -6.64 -10.94 -6.89
C GLU A 81 -6.57 -11.18 -5.39
N VAL A 82 -5.41 -10.97 -4.76
CA VAL A 82 -5.27 -10.91 -3.29
C VAL A 82 -4.61 -9.58 -2.94
N ARG A 83 -5.11 -8.90 -1.91
CA ARG A 83 -4.62 -7.56 -1.53
C ARG A 83 -4.15 -7.53 -0.09
N VAL A 84 -3.12 -6.73 0.17
CA VAL A 84 -2.72 -6.37 1.54
C VAL A 84 -3.91 -5.69 2.22
N GLY A 85 -4.18 -6.07 3.47
CA GLY A 85 -5.33 -5.64 4.26
C GLY A 85 -6.56 -6.53 4.17
N GLU A 86 -6.62 -7.50 3.25
CA GLU A 86 -7.72 -8.46 3.20
C GLU A 86 -7.69 -9.42 4.40
N THR A 87 -8.85 -9.88 4.84
CA THR A 87 -8.95 -10.83 5.95
C THR A 87 -8.57 -12.24 5.50
N ALA A 88 -8.07 -13.05 6.45
CA ALA A 88 -7.73 -14.43 6.16
C ALA A 88 -8.93 -15.25 5.66
N SER A 89 -10.15 -14.98 6.14
CA SER A 89 -11.35 -15.63 5.60
C SER A 89 -11.64 -15.26 4.14
N ALA A 90 -11.53 -13.97 3.78
CA ALA A 90 -11.75 -13.52 2.40
C ALA A 90 -10.77 -14.18 1.43
N VAL A 91 -9.50 -14.25 1.83
CA VAL A 91 -8.44 -14.95 1.09
C VAL A 91 -8.75 -16.44 0.97
N ALA A 92 -9.13 -17.11 2.07
CA ALA A 92 -9.45 -18.53 2.07
C ALA A 92 -10.68 -18.86 1.20
N THR A 93 -11.71 -18.02 1.20
CA THR A 93 -12.88 -18.16 0.32
C THR A 93 -12.51 -18.02 -1.15
N ARG A 94 -11.58 -17.12 -1.48
CA ARG A 94 -11.20 -16.82 -2.87
C ARG A 94 -10.25 -17.87 -3.47
N LEU A 95 -9.24 -18.25 -2.72
CA LEU A 95 -8.22 -19.23 -3.13
C LEU A 95 -8.69 -20.68 -2.94
N GLY A 96 -9.54 -20.92 -1.94
CA GLY A 96 -9.91 -22.26 -1.51
C GLY A 96 -8.77 -22.97 -0.77
N ARG A 97 -9.12 -23.99 0.03
CA ARG A 97 -8.17 -24.78 0.82
C ARG A 97 -7.14 -25.55 -0.01
N ALA A 98 -7.41 -25.79 -1.29
CA ALA A 98 -6.53 -26.53 -2.19
C ALA A 98 -5.28 -25.73 -2.61
N ALA A 99 -5.31 -24.40 -2.45
CA ALA A 99 -4.18 -23.51 -2.77
C ALA A 99 -3.12 -23.45 -1.66
N GLU A 100 -3.47 -23.89 -0.44
CA GLU A 100 -2.54 -23.92 0.68
C GLU A 100 -1.57 -25.09 0.50
N SER A 101 -0.27 -24.81 0.45
CA SER A 101 0.75 -25.85 0.29
C SER A 101 1.00 -26.67 1.57
N GLY A 102 0.22 -26.41 2.62
CA GLY A 102 0.32 -27.06 3.93
C GLY A 102 1.48 -26.57 4.81
N ARG A 103 2.42 -25.79 4.26
CA ARG A 103 3.49 -25.16 5.04
C ARG A 103 2.96 -23.89 5.71
N GLN A 104 3.01 -23.89 7.03
CA GLN A 104 2.62 -22.77 7.87
C GLN A 104 3.70 -22.58 8.93
N GLU A 105 4.07 -21.33 9.19
CA GLU A 105 4.98 -20.95 10.25
C GLU A 105 4.35 -19.84 11.09
N VAL A 106 4.59 -19.89 12.39
CA VAL A 106 4.08 -18.89 13.33
C VAL A 106 5.27 -18.26 14.01
N ASP A 107 5.42 -16.96 13.84
CA ASP A 107 6.50 -16.15 14.38
C ASP A 107 5.97 -15.17 15.42
N GLY A 108 6.79 -14.83 16.42
CA GLY A 108 6.51 -13.72 17.32
C GLY A 108 6.75 -12.38 16.61
N SER A 109 5.72 -11.54 16.51
CA SER A 109 5.80 -10.15 16.06
C SER A 109 5.55 -9.20 17.24
N PRO A 110 6.06 -7.95 17.23
CA PRO A 110 5.77 -6.96 18.27
C PRO A 110 4.26 -6.74 18.52
N HIS A 111 3.42 -7.08 17.54
CA HIS A 111 1.97 -6.91 17.56
C HIS A 111 1.19 -8.21 17.89
N GLY A 112 1.88 -9.32 18.15
CA GLY A 112 1.28 -10.63 18.46
C GLY A 112 1.86 -11.76 17.62
N GLU A 113 1.20 -12.92 17.64
CA GLU A 113 1.57 -14.06 16.78
C GLU A 113 1.29 -13.72 15.31
N ARG A 114 2.33 -13.74 14.50
CA ARG A 114 2.27 -13.54 13.05
C ARG A 114 2.31 -14.88 12.36
N LEU A 115 1.43 -15.04 11.39
CA LEU A 115 1.22 -16.28 10.69
C LEU A 115 1.74 -16.15 9.26
N THR A 116 2.76 -16.93 8.91
CA THR A 116 3.29 -17.01 7.54
C THR A 116 2.77 -18.29 6.89
N ARG A 117 2.02 -18.15 5.79
CA ARG A 117 1.50 -19.28 5.00
C ARG A 117 2.04 -19.26 3.60
N PHE A 118 2.37 -20.45 3.10
CA PHE A 118 2.84 -20.67 1.75
C PHE A 118 1.68 -21.17 0.88
N TYR A 119 1.56 -20.60 -0.30
CA TYR A 119 0.52 -20.91 -1.26
C TYR A 119 1.13 -21.31 -2.58
N GLU A 120 0.48 -22.26 -3.24
CA GLU A 120 0.72 -22.60 -4.62
C GLU A 120 -0.61 -22.59 -5.36
N TYR A 121 -0.73 -21.71 -6.34
CA TYR A 121 -1.96 -21.56 -7.13
C TYR A 121 -1.61 -21.47 -8.60
N ALA A 122 -2.16 -22.39 -9.41
CA ALA A 122 -1.92 -22.46 -10.85
C ALA A 122 -0.42 -22.37 -11.23
N GLY A 123 0.44 -23.05 -10.46
CA GLY A 123 1.90 -23.07 -10.66
C GLY A 123 2.64 -21.80 -10.19
N SER A 124 1.94 -20.83 -9.61
CA SER A 124 2.55 -19.65 -8.97
C SER A 124 2.70 -19.88 -7.47
N GLN A 125 3.93 -19.73 -6.97
CA GLN A 125 4.24 -19.85 -5.55
C GLN A 125 4.38 -18.46 -4.90
N PHE A 126 3.67 -18.26 -3.81
CA PHE A 126 3.71 -17.00 -3.07
C PHE A 126 3.48 -17.24 -1.58
N ILE A 127 3.86 -16.26 -0.78
CA ILE A 127 3.77 -16.30 0.67
C ILE A 127 2.83 -15.18 1.10
N LEU A 128 1.86 -15.52 1.94
CA LEU A 128 1.02 -14.54 2.61
C LEU A 128 1.43 -14.49 4.08
N VAL A 129 1.69 -13.27 4.54
CA VAL A 129 1.97 -12.99 5.94
C VAL A 129 0.73 -12.36 6.54
N PHE A 130 0.20 -12.99 7.58
CA PHE A 130 -0.98 -12.57 8.29
C PHE A 130 -0.60 -12.03 9.67
N GLU A 131 -1.09 -10.84 10.00
CA GLU A 131 -0.95 -10.25 11.33
C GLU A 131 -2.32 -10.08 11.99
N PRO A 132 -2.40 -10.19 13.33
CA PRO A 132 -3.62 -9.93 14.06
C PRO A 132 -3.95 -8.43 14.02
N ARG A 133 -5.21 -8.08 13.76
CA ARG A 133 -5.65 -6.68 13.78
C ARG A 133 -5.72 -6.11 15.20
N GLU A 134 -6.18 -6.93 16.13
CA GLU A 134 -6.37 -6.65 17.56
C GLU A 134 -6.12 -7.96 18.33
N ARG A 135 -5.94 -7.93 19.67
CA ARG A 135 -5.85 -9.16 20.47
C ARG A 135 -7.14 -9.98 20.27
N HIS A 136 -7.04 -11.12 19.57
CA HIS A 136 -8.14 -12.00 19.14
C HIS A 136 -8.97 -11.54 17.92
N GLY A 137 -8.54 -10.50 17.21
CA GLY A 137 -9.17 -10.07 15.96
C GLY A 137 -8.89 -11.03 14.81
N GLU A 138 -9.72 -10.97 13.76
CA GLU A 138 -9.47 -11.74 12.54
C GLU A 138 -8.13 -11.31 11.92
N PRO A 139 -7.23 -12.25 11.62
CA PRO A 139 -5.94 -11.92 11.02
C PRO A 139 -6.14 -11.39 9.59
N TYR A 140 -5.33 -10.41 9.21
CA TYR A 140 -5.36 -9.77 7.89
C TYR A 140 -4.01 -9.94 7.19
N VAL A 141 -4.01 -9.89 5.86
CA VAL A 141 -2.80 -9.95 5.05
C VAL A 141 -1.98 -8.70 5.31
N ALA A 142 -0.89 -8.82 6.05
CA ALA A 142 0.07 -7.75 6.29
C ALA A 142 1.12 -7.64 5.17
N GLY A 143 1.37 -8.74 4.45
CA GLY A 143 2.31 -8.75 3.33
C GLY A 143 2.09 -9.90 2.37
N ILE A 144 2.42 -9.66 1.11
CA ILE A 144 2.39 -10.66 0.04
C ILE A 144 3.79 -10.71 -0.57
N TYR A 145 4.38 -11.90 -0.63
CA TYR A 145 5.74 -12.10 -1.16
C TYR A 145 5.73 -13.11 -2.29
N LEU A 146 6.34 -12.73 -3.42
CA LEU A 146 6.48 -13.59 -4.59
C LEU A 146 7.82 -14.31 -4.54
N LEU A 147 7.77 -15.63 -4.69
CA LEU A 147 8.95 -16.47 -4.82
C LEU A 147 9.45 -16.36 -6.26
N SER A 148 10.53 -15.61 -6.48
CA SER A 148 11.15 -15.50 -7.79
C SER A 148 11.81 -16.85 -8.17
N LEU A 149 11.09 -17.69 -8.90
CA LEU A 149 11.61 -18.87 -9.59
C LEU A 149 12.46 -18.41 -10.80
N ILE A 150 13.73 -18.05 -10.55
CA ILE A 150 14.73 -18.09 -11.62
C ILE A 150 15.24 -19.54 -11.66
N PRO A 151 15.11 -20.28 -12.78
CA PRO A 151 15.76 -21.58 -12.89
C PRO A 151 17.27 -21.37 -12.73
N ASN A 152 17.87 -22.10 -11.80
CA ASN A 152 19.31 -22.15 -11.65
C ASN A 152 19.91 -22.62 -12.99
N PRO A 153 20.83 -21.86 -13.63
CA PRO A 153 21.43 -22.28 -14.90
C PRO A 153 22.26 -23.55 -14.77
#